data_AF-A0A2T1G566-F1
#
_entry.id   AF-A0A2T1G566-F1
#
_cell.length_a   1.000
_cell.length_b   1.000
_cell.length_c   1.000
_cell.angle_alpha   90.00
_cell.angle_beta   90.00
_cell.angle_gamma   90.00
#
_symmetry.space_group_name_H-M   'P 1'
#
loop_
_entity.id
_entity.type
_entity.pdbx_description
1 polymer ?
#
loop_
_entity_poly.entity_id
_entity_poly.type
_entity_poly.pdbx_seq_one_letter_code
_entity_poly.pdbx_strand_id
1 'polypeptide(L)'
;MSLWAVESTPVEMRPNATEDDLQTVIRAVYKQVLGNAHLMECDRLTSAESLLRNGDISVKGFVNLVAKSDLYRSLFFESSSPYRFIELNSKHLLGRAPADQAEISEHVITYNEQGYDTEIDSYLDSNEYNSSFGENTVPYARSTRSQLGTKNVGFNRMFALYRGDATSDASNQAKLITDVAANLGTKIKASVSGSGAYSNTGKRFRISAVKGTGARTKVSNVTYEVGYSQLSQNIQYINKSGGKILSITEVG
;
A
#
# COMPACT_ATOMS: atom_id res chain seq x y z
N MET A 1 11.16 9.93 14.75
CA MET A 1 10.39 8.68 14.53
C MET A 1 11.15 7.84 13.52
N SER A 2 11.55 6.62 13.85
CA SER A 2 12.06 5.68 12.85
C SER A 2 10.89 5.29 11.94
N LEU A 3 10.89 5.81 10.71
CA LEU A 3 9.97 5.33 9.69
C LEU A 3 10.36 3.88 9.39
N TRP A 4 9.42 2.96 9.56
CA TRP A 4 9.64 1.52 9.35
C TRP A 4 9.87 1.17 7.88
N ALA A 5 9.67 2.14 6.97
CA ALA A 5 10.12 2.05 5.59
C ALA A 5 11.64 2.16 5.56
N VAL A 6 12.31 1.04 5.83
CA VAL A 6 13.74 0.87 5.60
C VAL A 6 13.99 1.09 4.10
N GLU A 7 15.06 1.81 3.76
CA GLU A 7 15.48 1.96 2.37
C GLU A 7 15.69 0.56 1.78
N SER A 8 14.90 0.22 0.76
CA SER A 8 15.11 -0.99 -0.01
C SER A 8 16.40 -0.83 -0.81
N THR A 9 17.41 -1.63 -0.50
CA THR A 9 18.63 -1.69 -1.31
C THR A 9 18.25 -2.18 -2.72
N PRO A 10 18.57 -1.43 -3.79
CA PRO A 10 18.24 -1.86 -5.14
C PRO A 10 18.96 -3.18 -5.45
N VAL A 11 18.20 -4.16 -5.93
CA VAL A 11 18.73 -5.44 -6.39
C VAL A 11 18.90 -5.34 -7.89
N GLU A 12 20.15 -5.32 -8.34
CA GLU A 12 20.52 -5.24 -9.75
C GLU A 12 21.14 -6.54 -10.24
N MET A 13 20.85 -6.92 -11.49
CA MET A 13 21.51 -8.02 -12.16
C MET A 13 22.78 -7.51 -12.84
N ARG A 14 23.94 -7.98 -12.38
CA ARG A 14 25.26 -7.61 -12.94
C ARG A 14 25.68 -8.55 -14.08
N PRO A 15 26.44 -8.08 -15.08
CA PRO A 15 27.05 -8.96 -16.07
C PRO A 15 28.04 -9.90 -15.37
N ASN A 16 27.87 -11.22 -15.57
CA ASN A 16 28.53 -12.33 -14.84
C ASN A 16 28.01 -12.63 -13.42
N ALA A 17 26.70 -12.42 -13.19
CA ALA A 17 26.04 -12.85 -11.96
C ALA A 17 26.17 -14.36 -11.71
N THR A 18 26.32 -14.75 -10.44
CA THR A 18 26.29 -16.16 -10.04
C THR A 18 24.84 -16.68 -10.03
N GLU A 19 24.66 -18.01 -10.01
CA GLU A 19 23.32 -18.60 -9.91
C GLU A 19 22.59 -18.17 -8.62
N ASP A 20 23.32 -17.91 -7.53
CA ASP A 20 22.75 -17.44 -6.27
C ASP A 20 22.28 -15.98 -6.36
N ASP A 21 23.03 -15.13 -7.06
CA ASP A 21 22.62 -13.75 -7.36
C ASP A 21 21.34 -13.75 -8.23
N LEU A 22 21.29 -14.63 -9.24
CA LEU A 22 20.13 -14.79 -10.10
C LEU A 22 18.90 -15.25 -9.31
N GLN A 23 19.06 -16.22 -8.41
CA GLN A 23 17.98 -16.67 -7.54
C GLN A 23 17.51 -15.56 -6.59
N THR A 24 18.42 -14.72 -6.12
CA THR A 24 18.10 -13.54 -5.30
C THR A 24 17.28 -12.52 -6.07
N VAL A 25 17.64 -12.25 -7.34
CA VAL A 25 16.86 -11.38 -8.24
C VAL A 25 15.46 -11.95 -8.48
N ILE A 26 15.33 -13.25 -8.80
CA ILE A 26 14.03 -13.90 -9.00
C ILE A 26 13.14 -13.75 -7.77
N ARG A 27 13.67 -14.06 -6.59
CA ARG A 27 12.93 -13.92 -5.32
C ARG A 27 12.52 -12.47 -5.05
N ALA A 28 13.41 -11.51 -5.34
CA ALA A 28 13.11 -10.09 -5.18
C ALA A 28 11.99 -9.63 -6.11
N VAL A 29 12.00 -10.07 -7.38
CA VAL A 29 10.95 -9.77 -8.35
C VAL A 29 9.60 -10.33 -7.89
N TYR A 30 9.53 -11.61 -7.49
CA TYR A 30 8.28 -12.17 -6.98
C TYR A 30 7.79 -11.43 -5.73
N LYS A 31 8.69 -11.12 -4.79
CA LYS A 31 8.32 -10.39 -3.56
C LYS A 31 7.76 -9.01 -3.88
N GLN A 32 8.38 -8.28 -4.82
CA GLN A 32 7.96 -6.93 -5.20
C GLN A 32 6.65 -6.95 -6.01
N VAL A 33 6.63 -7.70 -7.11
CA VAL A 33 5.54 -7.70 -8.09
C VAL A 33 4.29 -8.35 -7.50
N LEU A 34 4.44 -9.42 -6.71
CA LEU A 34 3.32 -10.08 -6.07
C LEU A 34 3.00 -9.54 -4.67
N GLY A 35 3.56 -8.40 -4.28
CA GLY A 35 3.20 -7.73 -3.04
C GLY A 35 3.39 -8.59 -1.80
N ASN A 36 4.49 -9.35 -1.75
CA ASN A 36 4.82 -10.30 -0.68
C ASN A 36 3.74 -11.38 -0.47
N ALA A 37 3.10 -11.84 -1.56
CA ALA A 37 2.30 -13.04 -1.55
C ALA A 37 3.18 -14.27 -1.26
N HIS A 38 2.70 -15.16 -0.40
CA HIS A 38 3.40 -16.40 -0.10
C HIS A 38 3.15 -17.38 -1.24
N LEU A 39 4.11 -17.48 -2.15
CA LEU A 39 4.04 -18.41 -3.28
C LEU A 39 4.33 -19.84 -2.85
N MET A 40 3.55 -20.78 -3.39
CA MET A 40 3.88 -22.21 -3.33
C MET A 40 4.79 -22.59 -4.50
N GLU A 41 5.43 -23.76 -4.43
CA GLU A 41 6.33 -24.22 -5.49
C GLU A 41 5.62 -24.41 -6.84
N CYS A 42 4.35 -24.84 -6.81
CA CYS A 42 3.52 -25.02 -8.01
C CYS A 42 3.17 -23.72 -8.72
N ASP A 43 3.20 -22.60 -8.01
CA ASP A 43 2.80 -21.29 -8.50
C ASP A 43 3.94 -20.55 -9.22
N ARG A 44 5.16 -21.12 -9.20
CA ARG A 44 6.35 -20.50 -9.79
C ARG A 44 6.35 -20.61 -11.31
N LEU A 45 6.71 -19.52 -11.97
CA LEU A 45 6.78 -19.42 -13.42
C LEU A 45 8.12 -19.94 -13.95
N THR A 46 8.30 -21.27 -13.93
CA THR A 46 9.56 -21.95 -14.31
C THR A 46 10.05 -21.61 -15.72
N SER A 47 9.13 -21.41 -16.67
CA SER A 47 9.46 -21.00 -18.04
C SER A 47 10.08 -19.60 -18.09
N ALA A 48 9.52 -18.63 -17.36
CA ALA A 48 10.02 -17.26 -17.31
C ALA A 48 11.36 -17.18 -16.57
N GLU A 49 11.54 -17.99 -15.52
CA GLU A 49 12.82 -18.10 -14.80
C GLU A 49 13.93 -18.66 -15.71
N SER A 50 13.59 -19.63 -16.57
CA SER A 50 14.54 -20.24 -17.50
C SER A 50 15.01 -19.25 -18.58
N LEU A 51 14.09 -18.43 -19.11
CA LEU A 51 14.43 -17.36 -20.06
C LEU A 51 15.38 -16.33 -19.44
N LEU A 52 15.15 -15.95 -18.17
CA LEU A 52 16.04 -15.05 -17.44
C LEU A 52 17.41 -15.69 -17.21
N ARG A 53 17.46 -16.99 -16.86
CA ARG A 53 18.72 -17.73 -16.67
C ARG A 53 19.55 -17.83 -17.94
N ASN A 54 18.89 -18.00 -19.09
CA ASN A 54 19.56 -18.04 -20.39
C ASN A 54 20.03 -16.66 -20.87
N GLY A 55 19.50 -15.57 -20.29
CA GLY A 55 19.76 -14.20 -20.73
C GLY A 55 18.95 -13.80 -21.98
N ASP A 56 17.91 -14.56 -22.33
CA ASP A 56 17.01 -14.23 -23.45
C ASP A 56 16.14 -13.00 -23.15
N ILE A 57 15.89 -12.74 -21.86
CA ILE A 57 15.12 -11.61 -21.36
C ILE A 57 15.91 -10.84 -20.28
N SER A 58 15.68 -9.53 -20.20
CA SER A 58 16.18 -8.69 -19.10
C SER A 58 15.31 -8.81 -17.85
N VAL A 59 15.73 -8.20 -16.73
CA VAL A 59 14.94 -8.16 -15.49
C VAL A 59 13.59 -7.46 -15.75
N LYS A 60 13.58 -6.38 -16.55
CA LYS A 60 12.34 -5.74 -17.01
C LYS A 60 11.45 -6.72 -17.79
N GLY A 61 12.02 -7.50 -18.71
CA GLY A 61 11.30 -8.54 -19.45
C GLY A 61 10.70 -9.61 -18.52
N PHE A 62 11.44 -10.03 -17.50
CA PHE A 62 10.95 -10.97 -16.49
C PHE A 62 9.81 -10.36 -15.66
N VAL A 63 9.92 -9.11 -15.21
CA VAL A 63 8.84 -8.38 -14.53
C VAL A 63 7.57 -8.33 -15.39
N ASN A 64 7.72 -8.07 -16.71
CA ASN A 64 6.59 -8.07 -17.65
C ASN A 64 5.88 -9.44 -17.69
N LEU A 65 6.65 -10.54 -17.85
CA LEU A 65 6.08 -11.89 -17.86
C LEU A 65 5.38 -12.25 -16.54
N VAL A 66 5.93 -11.84 -15.39
CA VAL A 66 5.29 -12.08 -14.08
C VAL A 66 3.99 -11.27 -13.97
N ALA A 67 3.97 -10.00 -14.38
CA ALA A 67 2.79 -9.16 -14.32
C ALA A 67 1.68 -9.60 -15.30
N LYS A 68 2.05 -10.21 -16.44
CA LYS A 68 1.10 -10.80 -17.41
C LYS A 68 0.63 -12.21 -17.07
N SER A 69 1.20 -12.83 -16.04
CA SER A 69 0.82 -14.19 -15.66
C SER A 69 -0.60 -14.28 -15.12
N ASP A 70 -1.23 -15.45 -15.30
CA ASP A 70 -2.55 -15.76 -14.74
C ASP A 70 -2.56 -15.66 -13.20
N LEU A 71 -1.42 -15.90 -12.56
CA LEU A 71 -1.26 -15.75 -11.11
C LEU A 71 -1.43 -14.29 -10.68
N TYR A 72 -0.75 -13.35 -11.36
CA TYR A 72 -0.90 -11.93 -11.04
C TYR A 72 -2.34 -11.47 -11.31
N ARG A 73 -2.92 -11.93 -12.42
CA ARG A 73 -4.30 -11.61 -12.81
C ARG A 73 -5.32 -12.09 -11.78
N SER A 74 -5.24 -13.34 -11.34
CA SER A 74 -6.16 -13.87 -10.32
C SER A 74 -6.03 -13.16 -8.97
N LEU A 75 -4.81 -12.81 -8.56
CA LEU A 75 -4.56 -12.14 -7.29
C LEU A 75 -5.06 -10.69 -7.27
N PHE A 76 -4.76 -9.91 -8.31
CA PHE A 76 -4.95 -8.45 -8.25
C PHE A 76 -6.00 -7.92 -9.20
N PHE A 77 -6.31 -8.62 -10.27
CA PHE A 77 -7.25 -8.13 -11.27
C PHE A 77 -8.66 -8.69 -11.05
N GLU A 78 -8.81 -10.00 -10.93
CA GLU A 78 -10.13 -10.64 -10.80
C GLU A 78 -10.77 -10.39 -9.43
N SER A 79 -9.95 -10.29 -8.39
CA SER A 79 -10.41 -10.17 -7.01
C SER A 79 -10.70 -8.73 -6.58
N SER A 80 -10.23 -7.73 -7.33
CA SER A 80 -10.13 -6.35 -6.87
C SER A 80 -10.85 -5.35 -7.77
N SER A 81 -11.21 -4.19 -7.21
CA SER A 81 -11.80 -3.10 -7.99
C SER A 81 -10.77 -2.45 -8.93
N PRO A 82 -11.16 -1.84 -10.06
CA PRO A 82 -10.23 -1.18 -10.98
C PRO A 82 -9.30 -0.15 -10.32
N TYR A 83 -9.83 0.59 -9.32
CA TYR A 83 -9.04 1.53 -8.52
C TYR A 83 -7.95 0.82 -7.69
N ARG A 84 -8.29 -0.30 -7.04
CA ARG A 84 -7.33 -1.10 -6.28
C ARG A 84 -6.26 -1.68 -7.19
N PHE A 85 -6.67 -2.18 -8.36
CA PHE A 85 -5.75 -2.72 -9.36
C PHE A 85 -4.71 -1.69 -9.80
N ILE A 86 -5.12 -0.47 -10.14
CA ILE A 86 -4.21 0.61 -10.55
C ILE A 86 -3.31 1.08 -9.39
N GLU A 87 -3.87 1.19 -8.17
CA GLU A 87 -3.08 1.47 -6.96
C GLU A 87 -1.97 0.44 -6.75
N LEU A 88 -2.28 -0.84 -7.00
CA LEU A 88 -1.35 -1.94 -6.86
C LEU A 88 -0.32 -1.98 -8.00
N ASN A 89 -0.72 -1.78 -9.25
CA ASN A 89 0.23 -1.71 -10.37
C ASN A 89 1.23 -0.58 -10.19
N SER A 90 0.76 0.61 -9.77
CA SER A 90 1.62 1.75 -9.44
C SER A 90 2.63 1.37 -8.34
N LYS A 91 2.20 0.61 -7.33
CA LYS A 91 3.05 0.14 -6.24
C LYS A 91 4.06 -0.91 -6.70
N HIS A 92 3.62 -1.93 -7.43
CA HIS A 92 4.40 -3.10 -7.82
C HIS A 92 5.41 -2.76 -8.91
N LEU A 93 4.98 -2.05 -9.96
CA LEU A 93 5.78 -1.77 -11.16
C LEU A 93 6.56 -0.45 -11.05
N LEU A 94 5.92 0.63 -10.59
CA LEU A 94 6.56 1.95 -10.50
C LEU A 94 7.14 2.27 -9.11
N GLY A 95 6.80 1.48 -8.08
CA GLY A 95 7.28 1.70 -6.73
C GLY A 95 6.76 3.00 -6.10
N ARG A 96 5.61 3.51 -6.55
CA ARG A 96 4.98 4.74 -6.02
C ARG A 96 3.46 4.61 -5.92
N ALA A 97 2.84 5.57 -5.25
CA ALA A 97 1.39 5.72 -5.28
C ALA A 97 0.95 6.51 -6.54
N PRO A 98 -0.30 6.35 -6.99
CA PRO A 98 -0.86 7.19 -8.05
C PRO A 98 -0.85 8.67 -7.64
N ALA A 99 -0.44 9.51 -8.57
CA ALA A 99 -0.22 10.94 -8.38
C ALA A 99 -1.54 11.70 -8.32
N ASP A 100 -2.49 11.40 -9.22
CA ASP A 100 -3.76 12.11 -9.33
C ASP A 100 -4.88 11.20 -9.84
N GLN A 101 -6.13 11.65 -9.69
CA GLN A 101 -7.30 10.97 -10.26
C GLN A 101 -7.27 10.89 -11.79
N ALA A 102 -6.60 11.83 -12.45
CA ALA A 102 -6.43 11.82 -13.91
C ALA A 102 -5.63 10.60 -14.39
N GLU A 103 -4.53 10.28 -13.70
CA GLU A 103 -3.70 9.10 -13.97
C GLU A 103 -4.51 7.81 -13.81
N ILE A 104 -5.30 7.70 -12.73
CA ILE A 104 -6.18 6.54 -12.54
C ILE A 104 -7.21 6.45 -13.68
N SER A 105 -7.80 7.58 -14.09
CA SER A 105 -8.78 7.59 -15.17
C SER A 105 -8.17 7.15 -16.50
N GLU A 106 -6.96 7.60 -16.81
CA GLU A 106 -6.24 7.22 -18.03
C GLU A 106 -6.00 5.71 -18.08
N HIS A 107 -5.48 5.13 -16.99
CA HIS A 107 -5.26 3.69 -16.87
C HIS A 107 -6.55 2.87 -16.93
N VAL A 108 -7.65 3.36 -16.34
CA VAL A 108 -8.96 2.71 -16.48
C VAL A 108 -9.40 2.71 -17.95
N ILE A 109 -9.20 3.80 -18.69
CA ILE A 109 -9.56 3.90 -20.10
C ILE A 109 -8.70 2.94 -20.93
N THR A 110 -7.37 3.00 -20.78
CA THR A 110 -6.42 2.11 -21.48
C THR A 110 -6.77 0.65 -21.28
N TYR A 111 -7.01 0.24 -20.04
CA TYR A 111 -7.43 -1.11 -19.72
C TYR A 111 -8.76 -1.51 -20.40
N ASN A 112 -9.77 -0.64 -20.41
CA ASN A 112 -11.06 -0.95 -21.01
C ASN A 112 -11.02 -0.99 -22.54
N GLU A 113 -10.20 -0.15 -23.18
CA GLU A 113 -10.12 -0.02 -24.64
C GLU A 113 -9.14 -1.02 -25.26
N GLN A 114 -7.99 -1.22 -24.63
CA GLN A 114 -6.84 -1.93 -25.20
C GLN A 114 -6.53 -3.26 -24.48
N GLY A 115 -7.24 -3.54 -23.37
CA GLY A 115 -7.13 -4.78 -22.63
C GLY A 115 -6.04 -4.79 -21.56
N TYR A 116 -5.90 -5.94 -20.90
CA TYR A 116 -5.05 -6.14 -19.73
C TYR A 116 -3.55 -6.06 -20.07
N ASP A 117 -3.10 -6.74 -21.13
CA ASP A 117 -1.68 -6.82 -21.47
C ASP A 117 -1.11 -5.44 -21.81
N THR A 118 -1.86 -4.65 -22.56
CA THR A 118 -1.48 -3.29 -22.97
C THR A 118 -1.41 -2.34 -21.77
N GLU A 119 -2.30 -2.51 -20.80
CA GLU A 119 -2.25 -1.74 -19.56
C GLU A 119 -0.97 -2.03 -18.77
N ILE A 120 -0.54 -3.29 -18.67
CA ILE A 120 0.74 -3.65 -18.02
C ILE A 120 1.94 -3.06 -18.77
N ASP A 121 1.93 -3.15 -20.10
CA ASP A 121 2.99 -2.58 -20.95
C ASP A 121 3.09 -1.06 -20.78
N SER A 122 1.95 -0.36 -20.59
CA SER A 122 1.93 1.09 -20.39
C SER A 122 2.80 1.56 -19.20
N TYR A 123 2.85 0.78 -18.11
CA TYR A 123 3.70 1.10 -16.96
C TYR A 123 5.17 0.83 -17.25
N LEU A 124 5.48 -0.31 -17.87
CA LEU A 124 6.85 -0.79 -18.06
C LEU A 124 7.57 -0.04 -19.18
N ASP A 125 6.85 0.39 -20.21
CA ASP A 125 7.39 1.15 -21.34
C ASP A 125 7.36 2.67 -21.11
N SER A 126 6.88 3.10 -19.95
CA SER A 126 6.97 4.49 -19.53
C SER A 126 8.43 4.95 -19.40
N ASN A 127 8.68 6.21 -19.77
CA ASN A 127 9.96 6.86 -19.53
C ASN A 127 10.31 6.94 -18.03
N GLU A 128 9.28 6.95 -17.17
CA GLU A 128 9.47 6.93 -15.72
C GLU A 128 10.12 5.63 -15.26
N TYR A 129 9.65 4.48 -15.73
CA TYR A 129 10.23 3.18 -15.39
C TYR A 129 11.70 3.10 -15.85
N ASN A 130 11.94 3.43 -17.12
CA ASN A 130 13.29 3.36 -17.71
C ASN A 130 14.28 4.29 -17.02
N SER A 131 13.89 5.52 -16.65
CA SER A 131 14.77 6.47 -15.96
C SER A 131 15.09 6.09 -14.51
N SER A 132 14.31 5.20 -13.91
CA SER A 132 14.36 4.93 -12.46
C SER A 132 14.92 3.56 -12.11
N PHE A 133 14.58 2.55 -12.91
CA PHE A 133 15.06 1.17 -12.73
C PHE A 133 15.96 0.72 -13.89
N GLY A 134 15.70 1.21 -15.10
CA GLY A 134 16.34 0.68 -16.31
C GLY A 134 15.90 -0.76 -16.60
N GLU A 135 16.74 -1.53 -17.28
CA GLU A 135 16.39 -2.89 -17.72
C GLU A 135 16.80 -4.00 -16.74
N ASN A 136 17.81 -3.75 -15.90
CA ASN A 136 18.47 -4.77 -15.08
C ASN A 136 18.25 -4.61 -13.57
N THR A 137 17.47 -3.62 -13.14
CA THR A 137 17.16 -3.40 -11.72
C THR A 137 15.75 -3.87 -11.41
N VAL A 138 15.58 -4.59 -10.30
CA VAL A 138 14.27 -4.97 -9.80
C VAL A 138 13.52 -3.72 -9.31
N PRO A 139 12.24 -3.54 -9.64
CA PRO A 139 11.45 -2.43 -9.10
C PRO A 139 11.49 -2.40 -7.57
N TYR A 140 11.50 -1.22 -6.99
CA TYR A 140 11.53 -1.05 -5.55
C TYR A 140 10.74 0.19 -5.13
N ALA A 141 10.32 0.22 -3.86
CA ALA A 141 9.56 1.33 -3.31
C ALA A 141 10.42 2.62 -3.26
N ARG A 142 10.16 3.54 -4.19
CA ARG A 142 10.96 4.77 -4.38
C ARG A 142 10.39 5.98 -3.64
N SER A 143 9.07 6.06 -3.50
CA SER A 143 8.36 7.19 -2.88
C SER A 143 8.40 7.17 -1.34
N THR A 144 9.35 6.43 -0.77
CA THR A 144 9.70 6.44 0.66
C THR A 144 10.60 7.61 1.04
N ARG A 145 11.12 8.35 0.04
CA ARG A 145 11.87 9.59 0.19
C ARG A 145 11.19 10.68 -0.64
N SER A 146 11.37 11.95 -0.24
CA SER A 146 10.97 13.08 -1.08
C SER A 146 11.79 13.08 -2.37
N GLN A 147 11.12 13.05 -3.51
CA GLN A 147 11.75 13.09 -4.82
C GLN A 147 11.51 14.44 -5.48
N LEU A 148 12.52 14.92 -6.22
CA LEU A 148 12.41 16.16 -6.99
C LEU A 148 11.40 15.97 -8.12
N GLY A 149 10.49 16.93 -8.29
CA GLY A 149 9.46 16.89 -9.34
C GLY A 149 8.19 16.11 -8.97
N THR A 150 8.15 15.41 -7.84
CA THR A 150 6.95 14.68 -7.38
C THR A 150 6.24 15.43 -6.25
N LYS A 151 4.90 15.35 -6.21
CA LYS A 151 4.09 15.92 -5.13
C LYS A 151 4.41 15.24 -3.80
N ASN A 152 4.58 16.04 -2.73
CA ASN A 152 4.76 15.52 -1.35
C ASN A 152 3.58 14.65 -0.88
N VAL A 153 2.39 14.82 -1.44
CA VAL A 153 1.23 13.96 -1.16
C VAL A 153 1.50 12.50 -1.55
N GLY A 154 2.31 12.26 -2.59
CA GLY A 154 2.71 10.93 -3.02
C GLY A 154 3.48 10.16 -1.95
N PHE A 155 4.32 10.85 -1.16
CA PHE A 155 5.01 10.26 -0.01
C PHE A 155 4.01 9.76 1.03
N ASN A 156 3.05 10.60 1.43
CA ASN A 156 2.03 10.20 2.41
C ASN A 156 1.20 9.00 1.91
N ARG A 157 0.76 9.03 0.64
CA ARG A 157 0.02 7.94 -0.01
C ARG A 157 0.84 6.64 -0.02
N MET A 158 2.14 6.72 -0.28
CA MET A 158 3.02 5.56 -0.30
C MET A 158 3.04 4.83 1.05
N PHE A 159 3.09 5.56 2.16
CA PHE A 159 3.02 4.98 3.52
C PHE A 159 1.68 4.35 3.87
N ALA A 160 0.62 4.63 3.12
CA ALA A 160 -0.65 3.94 3.28
C ALA A 160 -0.66 2.58 2.55
N LEU A 161 -0.02 2.51 1.37
CA LEU A 161 0.08 1.32 0.53
C LEU A 161 1.17 0.34 1.00
N TYR A 162 2.38 0.84 1.21
CA TYR A 162 3.49 0.10 1.80
C TYR A 162 3.35 0.19 3.32
N ARG A 163 3.38 -0.93 4.05
CA ARG A 163 3.22 -1.00 5.52
C ARG A 163 4.36 -1.76 6.23
N GLY A 164 5.40 -2.11 5.47
CA GLY A 164 6.61 -2.79 5.92
C GLY A 164 6.77 -4.15 5.26
N ASP A 165 7.92 -4.78 5.43
CA ASP A 165 8.21 -6.06 4.77
C ASP A 165 7.39 -7.25 5.27
N ALA A 166 6.75 -7.12 6.42
CA ALA A 166 5.86 -8.14 7.00
C ALA A 166 4.39 -7.98 6.59
N THR A 167 4.09 -7.08 5.63
CA THR A 167 2.74 -6.91 5.09
C THR A 167 2.61 -7.58 3.73
N SER A 168 1.39 -7.93 3.33
CA SER A 168 1.09 -8.42 1.98
C SER A 168 -0.07 -7.62 1.37
N ASP A 169 -0.17 -7.65 0.04
CA ASP A 169 -1.17 -6.88 -0.71
C ASP A 169 -2.50 -7.61 -0.97
N ALA A 170 -2.74 -8.72 -0.27
CA ALA A 170 -3.94 -9.57 -0.41
C ALA A 170 -5.29 -8.89 -0.08
N SER A 171 -5.28 -7.63 0.37
CA SER A 171 -6.52 -6.88 0.60
C SER A 171 -7.10 -6.33 -0.71
N ASN A 172 -8.35 -6.67 -1.01
CA ASN A 172 -9.03 -6.25 -2.26
C ASN A 172 -9.61 -4.82 -2.18
N GLN A 173 -9.60 -4.19 -1.00
CA GLN A 173 -10.09 -2.84 -0.82
C GLN A 173 -9.02 -1.81 -1.18
N ALA A 174 -9.38 -0.86 -2.05
CA ALA A 174 -8.56 0.29 -2.37
C ALA A 174 -8.37 1.19 -1.14
N LYS A 175 -7.14 1.63 -0.93
CA LYS A 175 -6.74 2.35 0.29
C LYS A 175 -6.74 3.87 0.09
N LEU A 176 -6.67 4.34 -1.16
CA LEU A 176 -6.43 5.74 -1.48
C LEU A 176 -7.57 6.43 -2.22
N ILE A 177 -8.69 5.75 -2.54
CA ILE A 177 -9.79 6.31 -3.35
C ILE A 177 -10.19 7.73 -2.91
N THR A 178 -10.54 7.91 -1.64
CA THR A 178 -11.01 9.21 -1.13
C THR A 178 -9.94 10.28 -1.22
N ASP A 179 -8.70 9.90 -0.92
CA ASP A 179 -7.59 10.83 -0.80
C ASP A 179 -7.02 11.23 -2.17
N VAL A 180 -7.12 10.34 -3.16
CA VAL A 180 -6.79 10.65 -4.56
C VAL A 180 -7.89 11.48 -5.19
N ALA A 181 -9.16 11.10 -5.01
CA ALA A 181 -10.30 11.84 -5.56
C ALA A 181 -10.40 13.27 -5.03
N ALA A 182 -10.17 13.47 -3.73
CA ALA A 182 -10.19 14.79 -3.10
C ALA A 182 -8.84 15.52 -3.12
N ASN A 183 -7.80 14.91 -3.70
CA ASN A 183 -6.42 15.40 -3.68
C ASN A 183 -5.92 15.79 -2.26
N LEU A 184 -6.28 14.98 -1.27
CA LEU A 184 -5.92 15.18 0.13
C LEU A 184 -4.62 14.45 0.48
N GLY A 185 -3.90 15.01 1.44
CA GLY A 185 -2.77 14.32 2.08
C GLY A 185 -3.27 13.19 2.97
N THR A 186 -2.85 11.96 2.70
CA THR A 186 -3.23 10.82 3.55
C THR A 186 -2.58 10.93 4.92
N LYS A 187 -3.30 10.55 5.97
CA LYS A 187 -2.71 10.49 7.31
C LYS A 187 -1.80 9.28 7.42
N ILE A 188 -0.50 9.49 7.58
CA ILE A 188 0.46 8.42 7.90
C ILE A 188 0.10 7.87 9.29
N LYS A 189 -0.29 6.59 9.32
CA LYS A 189 -0.48 5.84 10.58
C LYS A 189 0.75 4.98 10.78
N ALA A 190 1.38 5.04 11.95
CA ALA A 190 2.49 4.15 12.28
C ALA A 190 2.03 2.68 12.19
N SER A 191 2.93 1.80 11.75
CA SER A 191 2.70 0.35 11.86
C SER A 191 2.60 -0.02 13.33
N VAL A 192 1.70 -0.95 13.68
CA VAL A 192 1.54 -1.42 15.05
C VAL A 192 2.80 -2.20 15.43
N SER A 193 3.76 -1.52 16.07
CA SER A 193 4.86 -2.21 16.75
C SER A 193 4.24 -3.09 17.82
N GLY A 194 4.58 -4.38 17.83
CA GLY A 194 4.13 -5.33 18.85
C GLY A 194 4.21 -4.71 20.23
N SER A 195 3.11 -4.81 20.97
CA SER A 195 2.91 -4.19 22.28
C SER A 195 4.02 -4.60 23.25
N GLY A 196 5.02 -3.73 23.42
CA GLY A 196 5.75 -3.63 24.67
C GLY A 196 4.79 -3.27 25.80
N ALA A 197 5.15 -3.59 27.05
CA ALA A 197 4.35 -3.44 28.27
C ALA A 197 3.27 -2.34 28.17
N TYR A 198 2.01 -2.76 28.13
CA TYR A 198 0.82 -1.92 27.96
C TYR A 198 0.72 -0.85 29.07
N SER A 199 1.38 0.29 28.90
CA SER A 199 1.15 1.47 29.74
C SER A 199 -0.05 2.23 29.19
N ASN A 200 -1.24 1.90 29.69
CA ASN A 200 -2.48 2.57 29.28
C ASN A 200 -2.58 4.00 29.81
N THR A 201 -1.74 4.41 30.77
CA THR A 201 -1.85 5.69 31.47
C THR A 201 -1.61 6.91 30.58
N GLY A 202 -0.80 6.79 29.54
CA GLY A 202 -0.50 7.88 28.60
C GLY A 202 -1.45 8.00 27.42
N LYS A 203 -2.39 7.05 27.25
CA LYS A 203 -3.26 6.97 26.07
C LYS A 203 -4.44 7.93 26.17
N ARG A 204 -4.88 8.44 25.02
CA ARG A 204 -6.14 9.18 24.87
C ARG A 204 -7.19 8.27 24.25
N PHE A 205 -8.43 8.47 24.62
CA PHE A 205 -9.57 7.71 24.15
C PHE A 205 -10.61 8.68 23.64
N ARG A 206 -11.20 8.36 22.50
CA ARG A 206 -12.36 9.04 21.94
C ARG A 206 -13.60 8.26 22.30
N ILE A 207 -14.46 8.90 23.07
CA ILE A 207 -15.78 8.38 23.45
C ILE A 207 -16.80 9.03 22.54
N SER A 208 -17.42 8.25 21.67
CA SER A 208 -18.58 8.67 20.88
C SER A 208 -19.84 8.30 21.66
N ALA A 209 -20.69 9.27 21.97
CA ALA A 209 -21.90 9.06 22.76
C ALA A 209 -23.09 9.87 22.20
N VAL A 210 -24.28 9.34 22.41
CA VAL A 210 -25.54 10.04 22.20
C VAL A 210 -25.95 10.67 23.52
N LYS A 211 -26.21 11.97 23.59
CA LYS A 211 -26.73 12.63 24.78
C LYS A 211 -28.19 12.22 25.05
N GLY A 212 -28.53 12.10 26.33
CA GLY A 212 -29.90 11.80 26.75
C GLY A 212 -30.89 12.89 26.36
N THR A 213 -32.17 12.53 26.26
CA THR A 213 -33.25 13.46 25.94
C THR A 213 -33.52 14.40 27.12
N GLY A 214 -32.94 15.59 27.07
CA GLY A 214 -33.23 16.71 27.96
C GLY A 214 -33.46 18.02 27.20
N ALA A 215 -34.12 19.00 27.83
CA ALA A 215 -34.62 20.24 27.21
C ALA A 215 -33.53 21.21 26.68
N ARG A 216 -32.24 20.84 26.68
CA ARG A 216 -31.11 21.72 26.33
C ARG A 216 -30.06 21.07 25.42
N THR A 217 -30.45 20.21 24.50
CA THR A 217 -29.50 19.56 23.57
C THR A 217 -29.78 19.94 22.12
N LYS A 218 -28.86 20.72 21.52
CA LYS A 218 -28.92 21.11 20.09
C LYS A 218 -28.35 20.06 19.14
N VAL A 219 -27.53 19.13 19.65
CA VAL A 219 -26.92 18.03 18.89
C VAL A 219 -26.99 16.75 19.73
N SER A 220 -27.50 15.67 19.15
CA SER A 220 -27.67 14.38 19.81
C SER A 220 -26.36 13.60 19.92
N ASN A 221 -25.50 13.65 18.91
CA ASN A 221 -24.22 12.95 18.88
C ASN A 221 -23.09 13.86 19.36
N VAL A 222 -22.30 13.39 20.34
CA VAL A 222 -21.16 14.13 20.91
C VAL A 222 -19.96 13.21 21.03
N THR A 223 -18.78 13.78 20.79
CA THR A 223 -17.50 13.09 20.86
C THR A 223 -16.63 13.75 21.93
N TYR A 224 -16.06 12.95 22.83
CA TYR A 224 -15.14 13.40 23.88
C TYR A 224 -13.77 12.76 23.69
N GLU A 225 -12.68 13.54 23.77
CA GLU A 225 -11.31 13.02 23.77
C GLU A 225 -10.68 13.19 25.15
N VAL A 226 -10.36 12.08 25.81
CA VAL A 226 -9.98 12.07 27.24
C VAL A 226 -8.79 11.15 27.47
N GLY A 227 -7.91 11.51 28.41
CA GLY A 227 -6.84 10.60 28.84
C GLY A 227 -7.38 9.42 29.66
N TYR A 228 -6.60 8.33 29.78
CA TYR A 228 -6.99 7.16 30.58
C TYR A 228 -7.43 7.50 32.00
N SER A 229 -6.71 8.42 32.67
CA SER A 229 -7.03 8.88 34.03
C SER A 229 -8.41 9.54 34.15
N GLN A 230 -8.90 10.15 33.07
CA GLN A 230 -10.17 10.86 33.02
C GLN A 230 -11.29 10.02 32.37
N LEU A 231 -10.98 8.82 31.86
CA LEU A 231 -11.92 7.97 31.15
C LEU A 231 -13.12 7.57 32.03
N SER A 232 -12.82 7.02 33.22
CA SER A 232 -13.86 6.54 34.14
C SER A 232 -14.81 7.66 34.57
N GLN A 233 -14.25 8.84 34.89
CA GLN A 233 -15.04 10.01 35.28
C GLN A 233 -15.99 10.46 34.16
N ASN A 234 -15.51 10.49 32.92
CA ASN A 234 -16.32 10.89 31.77
C ASN A 234 -17.40 9.86 31.41
N ILE A 235 -17.11 8.56 31.49
CA ILE A 235 -18.11 7.50 31.31
C ILE A 235 -19.24 7.63 32.33
N GLN A 236 -18.89 7.84 33.60
CA GLN A 236 -19.88 8.04 34.66
C GLN A 236 -20.70 9.31 34.43
N TYR A 237 -20.08 10.40 33.99
CA TYR A 237 -20.79 11.65 33.65
C TYR A 237 -21.79 11.44 32.51
N ILE A 238 -21.40 10.75 31.43
CA ILE A 238 -22.28 10.47 30.29
C ILE A 238 -23.49 9.64 30.75
N ASN A 239 -23.26 8.58 31.52
CA ASN A 239 -24.34 7.73 32.02
C ASN A 239 -25.29 8.51 32.96
N LYS A 240 -24.75 9.35 33.86
CA LYS A 240 -25.54 10.20 34.75
C LYS A 240 -26.37 11.24 33.99
N SER A 241 -25.86 11.75 32.87
CA SER A 241 -26.58 12.68 31.99
C SER A 241 -27.63 11.99 31.10
N GLY A 242 -27.84 10.68 31.25
CA GLY A 242 -28.77 9.90 30.44
C GLY A 242 -28.27 9.60 29.03
N GLY A 243 -26.99 9.84 28.74
CA GLY A 243 -26.39 9.54 27.44
C GLY A 243 -26.06 8.06 27.26
N LYS A 244 -26.08 7.60 26.01
CA LYS A 244 -25.68 6.23 25.62
C LYS A 244 -24.34 6.27 24.88
N ILE A 245 -23.38 5.48 25.32
CA ILE A 245 -22.07 5.36 24.68
C ILE A 245 -22.21 4.46 23.44
N LEU A 246 -21.74 4.94 22.28
CA LEU A 246 -21.73 4.20 21.02
C LEU A 246 -20.43 3.42 20.83
N SER A 247 -19.29 4.08 21.03
CA SER A 247 -17.97 3.47 20.89
C SER A 247 -16.93 4.21 21.71
N ILE A 248 -15.93 3.46 22.17
CA ILE A 248 -14.72 3.99 22.80
C ILE A 248 -13.56 3.49 21.96
N THR A 249 -12.85 4.40 21.29
CA THR A 249 -11.68 4.06 20.48
C THR A 249 -10.45 4.74 21.05
N GLU A 250 -9.33 4.03 21.07
CA GLU A 250 -8.04 4.63 21.39
C GLU A 250 -7.69 5.67 20.30
N VAL A 251 -7.31 6.87 20.73
CA VAL A 251 -6.78 7.92 19.86
C VAL A 251 -5.32 8.12 20.21
N GLY A 252 -4.47 7.42 19.45
CA GLY A 252 -3.03 7.56 19.41
C GLY A 252 -2.57 7.52 17.97
#